data_AF-A0A969DY49-F1
#
_entry.id   AF-A0A969DY49-F1
#
_cell.length_a   1.000
_cell.length_b   1.000
_cell.length_c   1.000
_cell.angle_alpha   90.00
_cell.angle_beta   90.00
_cell.angle_gamma   90.00
#
_symmetry.space_group_name_H-M   'P 1'
#
loop_
_entity.id
_entity.type
_entity.pdbx_description
1 polymer ?
#
loop_
_entity_poly.entity_id
_entity_poly.type
_entity_poly.pdbx_seq_one_letter_code
_entity_poly.pdbx_strand_id
1 'polypeptide(L)'
;MPRKANPAKLAASAKRLELQELEWLIESLNAEVAERQAKAARPESELEGWTPEFRKFGKTSCWCATAEQGHGPYYYRSVRQGEKVTKVYRRKSEV
;
A
#
# COMPACT_ATOMS: atom_id res chain seq x y z
N MET A 1 -18.75 5.37 6.89
CA MET A 1 -18.08 6.65 7.21
C MET A 1 -17.29 6.49 8.50
N PRO A 2 -16.00 6.84 8.55
CA PRO A 2 -15.25 6.78 9.80
C PRO A 2 -15.90 7.70 10.84
N ARG A 3 -16.02 7.21 12.07
CA ARG A 3 -16.61 7.96 13.17
C ARG A 3 -15.70 9.15 13.49
N LYS A 4 -16.25 10.37 13.47
CA LYS A 4 -15.49 11.56 13.92
C LYS A 4 -15.13 11.38 15.39
N ALA A 5 -13.84 11.56 15.72
CA ALA A 5 -13.41 11.56 17.11
C ALA A 5 -14.07 12.73 17.87
N ASN A 6 -14.42 12.53 19.14
CA ASN A 6 -15.04 13.57 19.96
C ASN A 6 -13.94 14.47 20.57
N PRO A 7 -13.86 15.76 20.20
CA PRO A 7 -12.79 16.66 20.65
C PRO A 7 -12.77 16.83 22.18
N ALA A 8 -13.93 16.83 22.83
CA ALA A 8 -14.02 17.01 24.27
C ALA A 8 -13.40 15.83 25.05
N LYS A 9 -13.51 14.60 24.51
CA LYS A 9 -12.86 13.43 25.12
C LYS A 9 -11.35 13.49 24.97
N LEU A 10 -10.86 13.90 23.80
CA LEU A 10 -9.43 14.06 23.54
C LEU A 10 -8.80 15.14 24.44
N ALA A 11 -9.48 16.29 24.57
CA ALA A 11 -9.05 17.36 25.47
C ALA A 11 -9.06 16.92 26.94
N ALA A 12 -10.05 16.13 27.37
CA ALA A 12 -10.10 15.60 28.73
C ALA A 12 -8.93 14.63 29.04
N SER A 13 -8.49 13.85 28.06
CA SER A 13 -7.28 13.03 28.17
C SER A 13 -6.01 13.89 28.25
N ALA A 14 -5.92 14.95 27.44
CA ALA A 14 -4.76 15.85 27.41
C ALA A 14 -4.62 16.69 28.70
N LYS A 15 -5.71 17.00 29.40
CA LYS A 15 -5.70 17.76 30.67
C LYS A 15 -4.88 17.14 31.80
N ARG A 16 -4.53 15.85 31.69
CA ARG A 16 -3.74 15.13 32.71
C ARG A 16 -2.24 15.16 32.45
N LEU A 17 -1.83 15.76 31.34
CA LEU A 17 -0.45 15.83 30.90
C LEU A 17 0.17 17.16 31.31
N GLU A 18 1.45 17.12 31.67
CA GLU A 18 2.30 18.29 31.88
C GLU A 18 2.65 18.95 30.54
N LEU A 19 3.12 20.20 30.58
CA LEU A 19 3.43 20.98 29.37
C LEU A 19 4.40 20.24 28.43
N GLN A 20 5.47 19.66 28.98
CA GLN A 20 6.47 18.91 28.20
C GLN A 20 5.88 17.66 27.53
N GLU A 21 4.95 16.97 28.21
CA GLU A 21 4.28 15.79 27.67
C GLU A 21 3.29 16.16 26.56
N LEU A 22 2.65 17.33 26.67
CA LEU A 22 1.81 17.89 25.60
C LEU A 22 2.63 18.23 24.36
N GLU A 23 3.83 18.80 24.52
CA GLU A 23 4.74 19.08 23.42
C GLU A 23 5.17 17.79 22.70
N TRP A 24 5.55 16.76 23.45
CA TRP A 24 5.89 15.44 22.86
C TRP A 24 4.69 14.78 22.16
N LEU A 25 3.50 14.92 22.72
CA LEU A 25 2.28 14.40 22.09
C LEU A 25 2.00 15.12 20.77
N ILE A 26 2.18 16.45 20.70
CA ILE A 26 2.03 17.23 19.48
C ILE A 26 3.04 16.77 18.42
N GLU A 27 4.30 16.59 18.79
CA GLU A 27 5.34 16.12 17.87
C GLU A 27 5.02 14.73 17.31
N SER A 28 4.62 13.79 18.18
CA SER A 28 4.23 12.44 17.79
C SER A 28 2.99 12.43 16.86
N LEU A 29 1.99 13.26 17.16
CA LEU A 29 0.78 13.39 16.33
C LEU A 29 1.10 14.01 14.97
N ASN A 30 1.99 15.00 14.92
CA ASN A 30 2.43 15.59 13.65
C ASN A 30 3.19 14.57 12.79
N ALA A 31 4.04 13.74 13.39
CA ALA A 31 4.72 12.65 12.68
C ALA A 31 3.71 11.63 12.11
N GLU A 32 2.71 11.21 12.90
CA GLU A 32 1.65 10.31 12.44
C GLU A 32 0.82 10.93 11.30
N VAL A 33 0.50 12.23 11.40
CA VAL A 33 -0.19 12.96 10.32
C VAL A 33 0.66 12.99 9.06
N ALA A 34 1.96 13.30 9.17
CA ALA A 34 2.87 13.31 8.04
C ALA A 34 2.99 11.92 7.39
N GLU A 35 3.06 10.85 8.18
CA GLU A 35 3.08 9.48 7.68
C GLU A 35 1.78 9.11 6.96
N ARG A 36 0.62 9.47 7.53
CA ARG A 36 -0.68 9.25 6.88
C ARG A 36 -0.86 10.07 5.63
N GLN A 37 -0.38 11.31 5.62
CA GLN A 37 -0.34 12.15 4.42
C GLN A 37 0.59 11.56 3.37
N ALA A 38 1.77 11.06 3.74
CA ALA A 38 2.68 10.39 2.82
C ALA A 38 2.10 9.08 2.27
N LYS A 39 1.33 8.33 3.09
CA LYS A 39 0.59 7.14 2.66
C LYS A 39 -0.59 7.47 1.74
N ALA A 40 -1.31 8.55 2.01
CA ALA A 40 -2.44 9.01 1.19
C ALA A 40 -1.98 9.73 -0.10
N ALA A 41 -0.81 10.39 -0.06
CA ALA A 41 -0.18 11.04 -1.19
C ALA A 41 0.67 10.07 -2.02
N ARG A 42 1.06 8.92 -1.46
CA ARG A 42 1.40 7.76 -2.28
C ARG A 42 0.15 7.42 -3.08
N PRO A 43 0.20 7.41 -4.41
CA PRO A 43 -0.92 6.95 -5.18
C PRO A 43 -1.20 5.50 -4.78
N GLU A 44 -2.28 5.26 -4.02
CA GLU A 44 -2.98 3.98 -4.02
C GLU A 44 -3.35 3.57 -5.48
N SER A 45 -3.30 4.51 -6.43
CA SER A 45 -3.84 4.37 -7.78
C SER A 45 -3.04 3.53 -8.77
N GLU A 46 -1.81 3.08 -8.50
CA GLU A 46 -1.04 2.32 -9.51
C GLU A 46 -1.16 0.80 -9.36
N LEU A 47 -1.33 0.30 -8.14
CA LEU A 47 -1.43 -1.14 -7.85
C LEU A 47 -2.79 -1.59 -7.31
N GLU A 48 -3.73 -0.68 -7.07
CA GLU A 48 -5.09 -1.07 -6.70
C GLU A 48 -5.74 -1.92 -7.81
N GLY A 49 -6.19 -3.12 -7.44
CA GLY A 49 -6.70 -4.13 -8.38
C GLY A 49 -5.63 -4.98 -9.08
N TRP A 50 -4.34 -4.80 -8.78
CA TRP A 50 -3.25 -5.63 -9.28
C TRP A 50 -2.79 -6.66 -8.23
N THR A 51 -2.73 -7.94 -8.62
CA THR A 51 -2.27 -9.06 -7.78
C THR A 51 -0.84 -9.47 -8.16
N PRO A 52 0.06 -9.70 -7.19
CA PRO A 52 1.41 -10.20 -7.49
C PRO A 52 1.40 -11.69 -7.90
N GLU A 53 2.19 -12.06 -8.91
CA GLU A 53 2.40 -13.44 -9.35
C GLU A 53 3.87 -13.65 -9.74
N PHE A 54 4.46 -14.77 -9.29
CA PHE A 54 5.76 -15.24 -9.77
C PHE A 54 5.55 -16.26 -10.88
N ARG A 55 6.10 -16.03 -12.07
CA ARG A 55 5.88 -16.88 -13.25
C ARG A 55 7.19 -17.32 -13.89
N LYS A 56 7.19 -18.55 -14.42
CA LYS A 56 8.28 -19.06 -15.27
C LYS A 56 8.16 -18.43 -16.66
N PHE A 57 9.28 -17.98 -17.22
CA PHE A 57 9.36 -17.25 -18.49
C PHE A 57 9.11 -18.14 -19.73
N GLY A 58 8.95 -19.46 -19.54
CA GLY A 58 8.60 -20.42 -20.59
C GLY A 58 9.73 -20.76 -21.57
N LYS A 59 10.78 -19.92 -21.69
CA LYS A 59 11.98 -20.25 -22.47
C LYS A 59 12.88 -21.19 -21.69
N THR A 60 13.27 -22.31 -22.29
CA THR A 60 14.17 -23.31 -21.68
C THR A 60 15.54 -22.74 -21.31
N SER A 61 16.01 -21.70 -22.01
CA SER A 61 17.25 -20.98 -21.71
C SER A 61 17.18 -20.06 -20.50
N CYS A 62 15.99 -19.89 -19.89
CA CYS A 62 15.80 -19.01 -18.77
C CYS A 62 16.09 -19.73 -17.45
N TRP A 63 16.81 -19.09 -16.53
CA TRP A 63 17.13 -19.67 -15.22
C TRP A 63 15.88 -20.13 -14.44
N CYS A 64 14.77 -19.40 -14.53
CA CYS A 64 13.53 -19.78 -13.85
C CYS A 64 12.80 -20.99 -14.47
N ALA A 65 13.20 -21.45 -15.67
CA ALA A 65 12.53 -22.55 -16.34
C ALA A 65 12.74 -23.86 -15.57
N THR A 66 13.96 -24.07 -15.08
CA THR A 66 14.36 -25.23 -14.29
C THR A 66 14.37 -24.97 -12.79
N ALA A 67 14.39 -23.71 -12.34
CA ALA A 67 14.32 -23.38 -10.91
C ALA A 67 12.93 -23.68 -10.29
N GLU A 68 12.90 -23.91 -8.98
CA GLU A 68 11.66 -24.02 -8.20
C GLU A 68 10.93 -22.67 -8.12
N GLN A 69 11.68 -21.57 -8.18
CA GLN A 69 11.14 -20.20 -8.12
C GLN A 69 10.99 -19.59 -9.52
N GLY A 70 9.83 -18.96 -9.78
CA GLY A 70 9.57 -18.18 -10.99
C GLY A 70 10.19 -16.78 -10.94
N HIS A 71 10.23 -16.07 -12.08
CA HIS A 71 10.55 -14.64 -12.08
C HIS A 71 9.40 -13.82 -11.51
N GLY A 72 9.72 -12.73 -10.84
CA GLY A 72 8.72 -11.80 -10.33
C GLY A 72 9.26 -10.83 -9.28
N PRO A 73 8.37 -10.06 -8.65
CA PRO A 73 6.92 -10.11 -8.83
C PRO A 73 6.50 -9.46 -10.15
N TYR A 74 5.67 -10.15 -10.93
CA TYR A 74 4.84 -9.51 -11.94
C TYR A 74 3.54 -9.10 -11.27
N TYR A 75 2.98 -7.96 -11.67
CA TYR A 75 1.66 -7.56 -11.25
C TYR A 75 0.68 -7.90 -12.35
N TYR A 76 -0.44 -8.55 -12.03
CA TYR A 76 -1.50 -8.80 -13.01
C TYR A 76 -2.84 -8.28 -12.51
N ARG A 77 -3.72 -7.90 -13.45
CA ARG A 77 -5.13 -7.66 -13.15
C ARG A 77 -6.02 -8.28 -14.21
N SER A 78 -7.22 -8.68 -13.81
CA SER A 78 -8.24 -9.19 -14.71
C SER A 78 -9.03 -8.02 -15.30
N VAL A 79 -8.95 -7.83 -16.60
CA VAL A 79 -9.70 -6.79 -17.34
C VAL A 79 -10.70 -7.47 -18.26
N ARG A 80 -11.95 -7.03 -18.25
CA ARG A 80 -12.97 -7.48 -19.19
C ARG A 80 -12.81 -6.75 -20.52
N GLN A 81 -12.57 -7.48 -21.59
CA GLN A 81 -12.52 -6.99 -22.96
C GLN A 81 -13.67 -7.64 -23.74
N GLY A 82 -14.77 -6.90 -23.90
CA GLY A 82 -16.02 -7.44 -24.45
C GLY A 82 -16.59 -8.57 -23.59
N GLU A 83 -16.79 -9.74 -24.20
CA GLU A 83 -17.32 -10.92 -23.51
C GLU A 83 -16.27 -11.74 -22.74
N LYS A 84 -14.97 -11.43 -22.91
CA LYS A 84 -13.87 -12.21 -22.33
C LYS A 84 -13.19 -11.46 -21.19
N VAL A 85 -12.75 -12.20 -20.17
CA VAL A 85 -11.87 -11.68 -19.11
C VAL A 85 -10.43 -12.08 -19.43
N THR A 86 -9.56 -11.10 -19.54
CA THR A 86 -8.14 -11.28 -19.88
C THR A 86 -7.25 -10.77 -18.74
N LYS A 87 -6.15 -11.48 -18.46
CA LYS A 87 -5.13 -11.02 -17.52
C LYS A 87 -4.15 -10.09 -18.23
N VAL A 88 -4.05 -8.85 -17.76
CA VAL A 88 -3.01 -7.91 -18.19
C VAL A 88 -1.89 -7.96 -17.17
N TYR A 89 -0.63 -7.96 -17.62
CA TYR A 89 0.55 -8.06 -16.78
C TYR A 89 1.40 -6.78 -16.89
N ARG A 90 2.03 -6.37 -15.79
CA ARG A 90 3.05 -5.30 -15.71
C ARG A 90 4.27 -5.81 -14.93
N ARG A 91 5.47 -5.39 -15.34
CA ARG A 91 6.68 -5.67 -14.55
C ARG A 91 6.76 -4.71 -13.35
N LYS A 92 7.37 -5.17 -12.25
CA LYS A 92 7.68 -4.31 -11.10
C LYS A 92 8.54 -3.08 -11.45
N SER A 93 9.27 -3.10 -12.56
CA SER A 93 10.05 -1.93 -13.01
C SER A 93 9.20 -0.88 -13.76
N GLU A 94 7.94 -1.21 -14.07
CA GLU A 94 7.01 -0.38 -14.85
C GLU A 94 5.83 0.13 -14.00
N VAL A 95 5.88 -0.14 -12.69
CA VAL A 95 4.97 0.33 -11.64
C VAL A 95 5.82 0.86 -10.50
#